data_AF-A0A957EY11-F1
#
_entry.id   AF-A0A957EY11-F1
#
_cell.length_a   1.000
_cell.length_b   1.000
_cell.length_c   1.000
_cell.angle_alpha   90.00
_cell.angle_beta   90.00
_cell.angle_gamma   90.00
#
_symmetry.space_group_name_H-M   'P 1'
#
loop_
_entity.id
_entity.type
_entity.pdbx_description
1 polymer ?
#
loop_
_entity_poly.entity_id
_entity_poly.type
_entity_poly.pdbx_seq_one_letter_code
_entity_poly.pdbx_strand_id
1 'polypeptide(L)'
;TAPTGTPGSSVCGAPTAPTTTGISRAGNTVTVTWGGGVADSFERWHAVNSPYFTPGASCTGTCAANAVSGQNTGFASTPGTNYFYQIVAVKSCGSKVTATKRVGDFSFAITPGTPPTPTNLFSDDMESGSAKWTATHDNAGANNDWALGTANAHSATHAWFAQDVAAVSDQYLTMANTVTPSGTSVLTFWHHYNLEDGFDGGVVEISVNGGGWTDLGAQMTQSGYNGGPMPTNYNSPIGNRNAFTGDSGGYVETKVNLSSFSGSTVRIRFRLATDDSTPGNGWYIDDVTISP
;
A
#
# COMPACT_ATOMS: atom_id res chain seq x y z
N THR A 1 54.88 -2.97 -65.59
CA THR A 1 53.57 -2.91 -64.93
C THR A 1 53.62 -3.74 -63.66
N ALA A 2 53.99 -3.13 -62.53
CA ALA A 2 53.92 -3.80 -61.24
C ALA A 2 52.47 -3.77 -60.73
N PRO A 3 51.90 -4.87 -60.20
CA PRO A 3 50.57 -4.85 -59.64
C PRO A 3 50.59 -4.09 -58.32
N THR A 4 49.73 -3.09 -58.22
CA THR A 4 49.43 -2.33 -57.01
C THR A 4 48.82 -3.26 -55.96
N GLY A 5 49.46 -3.37 -54.80
CA GLY A 5 48.95 -4.11 -53.66
C GLY A 5 47.60 -3.57 -53.19
N THR A 6 46.67 -4.48 -52.94
CA THR A 6 45.38 -4.24 -52.29
C THR A 6 45.60 -3.57 -50.93
N PRO A 7 44.84 -2.51 -50.55
CA PRO A 7 44.91 -1.95 -49.21
C PRO A 7 44.57 -3.05 -48.21
N GLY A 8 45.45 -3.26 -47.24
CA GLY A 8 45.25 -4.25 -46.18
C GLY A 8 43.90 -4.05 -45.52
N SER A 9 43.09 -5.10 -45.49
CA SER A 9 41.99 -5.22 -44.54
C SER A 9 42.59 -4.92 -43.17
N SER A 10 42.24 -3.77 -42.58
CA SER A 10 42.63 -3.46 -41.21
C SER A 10 41.99 -4.51 -40.32
N VAL A 11 42.76 -5.52 -39.94
CA VAL A 11 42.32 -6.57 -39.03
C VAL A 11 41.85 -5.84 -37.77
N CYS A 12 40.55 -5.88 -37.51
CA CYS A 12 39.96 -5.28 -36.34
C CYS A 12 40.63 -5.91 -35.12
N GLY A 13 41.37 -5.11 -34.35
CA GLY A 13 42.01 -5.61 -33.13
C GLY A 13 40.95 -6.19 -32.20
N ALA A 14 41.19 -7.39 -31.68
CA ALA A 14 40.28 -8.02 -30.72
C ALA A 14 40.07 -7.05 -29.54
N PRO A 15 38.82 -6.83 -29.10
CA PRO A 15 38.61 -6.01 -27.91
C PRO A 15 39.28 -6.68 -26.71
N THR A 16 39.63 -5.88 -25.70
CA THR A 16 40.03 -6.41 -24.40
C THR A 16 38.97 -6.11 -23.36
N ALA A 17 38.82 -7.08 -22.46
CA ALA A 17 37.77 -7.10 -21.47
C ALA A 17 37.88 -5.89 -20.51
N PRO A 18 36.80 -5.14 -20.27
CA PRO A 18 36.80 -4.11 -19.24
C PRO A 18 36.82 -4.74 -17.85
N THR A 19 37.23 -3.98 -16.84
CA THR A 19 37.17 -4.38 -15.44
C THR A 19 36.11 -3.55 -14.75
N THR A 20 35.11 -4.20 -14.14
CA THR A 20 34.14 -3.48 -13.29
C THR A 20 34.87 -2.95 -12.07
N THR A 21 34.78 -1.64 -11.83
CA THR A 21 35.47 -0.94 -10.74
C THR A 21 34.52 -0.55 -9.61
N GLY A 22 33.21 -0.58 -9.84
CA GLY A 22 32.22 -0.27 -8.81
C GLY A 22 30.78 -0.42 -9.28
N ILE A 23 29.89 -0.53 -8.30
CA ILE A 23 28.43 -0.50 -8.49
C ILE A 23 27.80 0.21 -7.30
N SER A 24 26.86 1.11 -7.55
CA SER A 24 26.16 1.89 -6.52
C SER A 24 24.68 2.08 -6.87
N ARG A 25 23.87 2.46 -5.88
CA ARG A 25 22.42 2.72 -6.04
C ARG A 25 22.03 4.02 -5.33
N ALA A 26 21.15 4.79 -5.96
CA ALA A 26 20.47 5.94 -5.37
C ALA A 26 18.98 5.88 -5.73
N GLY A 27 18.10 5.69 -4.74
CA GLY A 27 16.69 5.38 -5.00
C GLY A 27 16.56 4.12 -5.86
N ASN A 28 15.76 4.15 -6.93
CA ASN A 28 15.67 3.03 -7.87
C ASN A 28 16.79 3.02 -8.92
N THR A 29 17.68 4.00 -8.94
CA THR A 29 18.71 4.15 -9.95
C THR A 29 19.98 3.38 -9.60
N VAL A 30 20.38 2.44 -10.47
CA VAL A 30 21.69 1.75 -10.37
C VAL A 30 22.73 2.42 -11.26
N THR A 31 23.94 2.57 -10.71
CA THR A 31 25.14 3.03 -11.41
C THR A 31 26.18 1.92 -11.45
N VAL A 32 26.69 1.57 -12.63
CA VAL A 32 27.82 0.65 -12.79
C VAL A 32 29.00 1.43 -13.36
N THR A 33 30.17 1.29 -12.73
CA THR A 33 31.41 1.90 -13.17
C THR A 33 32.42 0.82 -13.57
N TRP A 34 33.10 1.03 -14.68
CA TRP A 34 34.15 0.13 -15.17
C TRP A 34 35.35 0.95 -15.66
N GLY A 35 36.50 0.28 -15.78
CA GLY A 35 37.74 0.85 -16.28
C GLY A 35 38.55 -0.19 -17.06
N GLY A 36 39.53 0.30 -17.83
CA GLY A 36 40.33 -0.54 -18.72
C GLY A 36 39.55 -1.11 -19.92
N GLY A 37 40.20 -1.97 -20.70
CA GLY A 37 39.67 -2.53 -21.94
C GLY A 37 40.00 -1.69 -23.18
N VAL A 38 40.03 -2.34 -24.35
CA VAL A 38 40.15 -1.74 -25.67
C VAL A 38 38.83 -2.01 -26.38
N ALA A 39 38.03 -0.98 -26.58
CA ALA A 39 36.71 -1.07 -27.18
C ALA A 39 36.39 0.22 -27.93
N ASP A 40 35.47 0.14 -28.89
CA ASP A 40 34.93 1.34 -29.56
C ASP A 40 33.63 1.78 -28.85
N SER A 41 32.95 0.83 -28.20
CA SER A 41 31.79 1.07 -27.33
C SER A 41 31.65 -0.02 -26.28
N PHE A 42 30.78 0.18 -25.29
CA PHE A 42 30.44 -0.84 -24.30
C PHE A 42 28.95 -1.14 -24.31
N GLU A 43 28.60 -2.39 -24.00
CA GLU A 43 27.24 -2.81 -23.70
C GLU A 43 27.15 -3.20 -22.23
N ARG A 44 26.17 -2.66 -21.51
CA ARG A 44 25.79 -3.19 -20.20
C ARG A 44 24.66 -4.19 -20.37
N TRP A 45 24.88 -5.40 -19.86
CA TRP A 45 23.89 -6.45 -19.74
C TRP A 45 23.49 -6.66 -18.28
N HIS A 46 22.26 -7.10 -18.06
CA HIS A 46 21.79 -7.49 -16.74
C HIS A 46 20.94 -8.76 -16.79
N ALA A 47 20.81 -9.45 -15.65
CA ALA A 47 19.88 -10.57 -15.47
C ALA A 47 19.20 -10.46 -14.11
N VAL A 48 17.96 -10.96 -14.04
CA VAL A 48 17.16 -11.01 -12.81
C VAL A 48 17.27 -12.38 -12.15
N ASN A 49 17.59 -12.41 -10.86
CA ASN A 49 17.64 -13.62 -10.02
C ASN A 49 18.58 -14.74 -10.53
N SER A 50 19.42 -14.45 -11.53
CA SER A 50 20.41 -15.38 -12.07
C SER A 50 21.79 -14.71 -12.17
N PRO A 51 22.74 -15.07 -11.28
CA PRO A 51 24.12 -14.57 -11.35
C PRO A 51 24.88 -15.08 -12.57
N TYR A 52 24.43 -16.18 -13.15
CA TYR A 52 25.10 -16.85 -14.25
C TYR A 52 24.31 -16.63 -15.54
N PHE A 53 24.69 -15.59 -16.28
CA PHE A 53 24.15 -15.32 -17.61
C PHE A 53 25.26 -15.02 -18.61
N THR A 54 25.01 -15.31 -19.88
CA THR A 54 25.92 -15.01 -20.99
C THR A 54 25.29 -13.95 -21.89
N PRO A 55 25.94 -12.79 -22.07
CA PRO A 55 25.52 -11.76 -23.01
C PRO A 55 25.30 -12.33 -24.42
N GLY A 56 24.17 -11.99 -25.05
CA GLY A 56 23.78 -12.53 -26.35
C GLY A 56 22.92 -13.80 -26.25
N ALA A 57 23.47 -14.95 -26.68
CA ALA A 57 22.70 -16.10 -27.18
C ALA A 57 21.84 -16.88 -26.15
N SER A 58 21.93 -16.59 -24.85
CA SER A 58 21.11 -17.24 -23.80
C SER A 58 20.34 -16.28 -22.90
N CYS A 59 20.27 -14.99 -23.24
CA CYS A 59 19.48 -14.00 -22.49
C CYS A 59 18.08 -13.83 -23.11
N THR A 60 17.09 -14.52 -22.55
CA THR A 60 15.66 -14.35 -22.91
C THR A 60 14.89 -13.72 -21.73
N GLY A 61 13.96 -12.81 -22.03
CA GLY A 61 13.04 -12.21 -21.05
C GLY A 61 13.60 -11.01 -20.26
N THR A 62 14.44 -11.26 -19.25
CA THR A 62 14.79 -10.28 -18.19
C THR A 62 16.15 -9.61 -18.35
N CYS A 63 16.77 -9.72 -19.53
CA CYS A 63 18.04 -9.09 -19.86
C CYS A 63 17.86 -8.01 -20.92
N ALA A 64 18.54 -6.86 -20.77
CA ALA A 64 18.64 -5.85 -21.82
C ALA A 64 20.08 -5.35 -21.98
N ALA A 65 20.45 -5.05 -23.23
CA ALA A 65 21.71 -4.39 -23.59
C ALA A 65 21.46 -2.91 -23.85
N ASN A 66 22.18 -2.04 -23.13
CA ASN A 66 22.25 -0.62 -23.46
C ASN A 66 23.66 -0.27 -23.88
N ALA A 67 23.82 0.42 -25.02
CA ALA A 67 25.07 1.03 -25.39
C ALA A 67 25.43 2.12 -24.38
N VAL A 68 26.68 2.14 -23.91
CA VAL A 68 27.15 3.14 -22.94
C VAL A 68 28.60 3.53 -23.11
N SER A 69 28.89 4.79 -22.75
CA SER A 69 30.24 5.36 -22.67
C SER A 69 30.67 5.53 -21.21
N GLY A 70 31.66 4.77 -20.76
CA GLY A 70 32.36 4.97 -19.47
C GLY A 70 31.60 4.53 -18.22
N GLN A 71 30.47 5.16 -17.91
CA GLN A 71 29.62 4.85 -16.74
C GLN A 71 28.17 4.73 -17.19
N ASN A 72 27.37 3.90 -16.50
CA ASN A 72 25.96 3.73 -16.82
C ASN A 72 25.09 3.98 -15.58
N THR A 73 24.24 5.01 -15.66
CA THR A 73 23.24 5.40 -14.66
C THR A 73 21.82 5.22 -15.21
N GLY A 74 20.82 5.11 -14.34
CA GLY A 74 19.40 5.29 -14.72
C GLY A 74 18.58 4.01 -14.87
N PHE A 75 19.09 2.85 -14.46
CA PHE A 75 18.28 1.63 -14.45
C PHE A 75 17.38 1.60 -13.23
N ALA A 76 16.06 1.45 -13.42
CA ALA A 76 15.07 1.27 -12.36
C ALA A 76 15.07 -0.18 -11.86
N SER A 77 15.58 -0.42 -10.66
CA SER A 77 15.45 -1.71 -9.98
C SER A 77 14.03 -1.88 -9.43
N THR A 78 13.36 -3.01 -9.70
CA THR A 78 12.13 -3.38 -8.99
C THR A 78 12.46 -3.79 -7.54
N PRO A 79 11.72 -3.30 -6.53
CA PRO A 79 11.87 -3.77 -5.15
C PRO A 79 11.75 -5.30 -5.04
N GLY A 80 12.57 -5.91 -4.18
CA GLY A 80 12.55 -7.38 -3.94
C GLY A 80 13.18 -8.25 -5.04
N THR A 81 13.77 -7.65 -6.07
CA THR A 81 14.37 -8.37 -7.20
C THR A 81 15.90 -8.25 -7.19
N ASN A 82 16.62 -9.37 -7.34
CA ASN A 82 18.08 -9.36 -7.47
C ASN A 82 18.49 -9.12 -8.92
N TYR A 83 19.37 -8.15 -9.14
CA TYR A 83 19.92 -7.83 -10.46
C TYR A 83 21.42 -8.11 -10.51
N PHE A 84 21.86 -8.81 -11.54
CA PHE A 84 23.26 -9.11 -11.82
C PHE A 84 23.68 -8.41 -13.10
N TYR A 85 24.91 -7.86 -13.16
CA TYR A 85 25.36 -7.03 -14.28
C TYR A 85 26.66 -7.56 -14.90
N GLN A 86 26.80 -7.39 -16.21
CA GLN A 86 28.03 -7.64 -16.96
C GLN A 86 28.28 -6.51 -17.96
N ILE A 87 29.55 -6.11 -18.13
CA ILE A 87 29.97 -5.14 -19.14
C ILE A 87 30.73 -5.87 -20.26
N VAL A 88 30.31 -5.60 -21.49
CA VAL A 88 30.87 -6.17 -22.71
C VAL A 88 31.55 -5.06 -23.51
N ALA A 89 32.82 -5.25 -23.84
CA ALA A 89 33.52 -4.39 -24.79
C ALA A 89 33.14 -4.78 -26.22
N VAL A 90 32.80 -3.78 -27.04
CA VAL A 90 32.35 -3.95 -28.41
C VAL A 90 33.23 -3.13 -29.36
N LYS A 91 33.68 -3.77 -30.44
CA LYS A 91 34.32 -3.10 -31.57
C LYS A 91 33.29 -2.73 -32.62
N SER A 92 33.56 -1.66 -33.37
CA SER A 92 32.78 -1.20 -34.53
C SER A 92 32.60 -2.28 -35.60
N CYS A 93 33.54 -3.22 -35.68
CA CYS A 93 33.48 -4.40 -36.54
C CYS A 93 32.58 -5.54 -36.00
N GLY A 94 31.95 -5.37 -34.83
CA GLY A 94 31.05 -6.33 -34.22
C GLY A 94 31.70 -7.35 -33.27
N SER A 95 33.03 -7.39 -33.14
CA SER A 95 33.70 -8.26 -32.17
C SER A 95 33.38 -7.84 -30.73
N LYS A 96 33.09 -8.82 -29.87
CA LYS A 96 32.70 -8.61 -28.47
C LYS A 96 33.58 -9.43 -27.52
N VAL A 97 33.95 -8.86 -26.38
CA VAL A 97 34.56 -9.60 -25.27
C VAL A 97 34.00 -9.14 -23.93
N THR A 98 33.78 -10.10 -23.04
CA THR A 98 33.23 -9.84 -21.70
C THR A 98 34.37 -9.69 -20.69
N ALA A 99 34.16 -8.82 -19.69
CA ALA A 99 34.96 -8.76 -18.45
C ALA A 99 35.27 -10.18 -17.92
N THR A 100 36.55 -10.59 -17.92
CA THR A 100 36.94 -12.01 -17.68
C THR A 100 37.42 -12.30 -16.25
N LYS A 101 37.23 -11.41 -15.28
CA LYS A 101 37.55 -11.73 -13.88
C LYS A 101 36.31 -12.11 -13.07
N ARG A 102 36.21 -13.41 -12.78
CA ARG A 102 35.48 -13.96 -11.63
C ARG A 102 36.45 -14.01 -10.43
N VAL A 103 36.56 -12.91 -9.68
CA VAL A 103 37.21 -12.88 -8.35
C VAL A 103 36.39 -11.93 -7.48
N GLY A 104 35.84 -12.46 -6.38
CA GLY A 104 35.01 -11.71 -5.44
C GLY A 104 33.53 -11.86 -5.76
N ASP A 105 32.91 -12.91 -5.23
CA ASP A 105 31.49 -12.86 -4.87
C ASP A 105 31.30 -11.65 -3.96
N PHE A 106 30.98 -10.50 -4.55
CA PHE A 106 30.32 -9.46 -3.80
C PHE A 106 28.82 -9.77 -3.87
N SER A 107 28.39 -10.67 -2.98
CA SER A 107 27.01 -10.71 -2.54
C SER A 107 26.78 -9.52 -1.62
N PHE A 108 26.71 -8.30 -2.16
CA PHE A 108 25.83 -7.35 -1.50
C PHE A 108 24.42 -7.84 -1.77
N ALA A 109 23.83 -8.52 -0.78
CA ALA A 109 22.39 -8.47 -0.65
C ALA A 109 22.06 -6.98 -0.67
N ILE A 110 21.44 -6.51 -1.75
CA ILE A 110 20.74 -5.25 -1.71
C ILE A 110 19.65 -5.54 -0.69
N THR A 111 19.85 -5.19 0.59
CA THR A 111 18.72 -5.08 1.50
C THR A 111 17.76 -4.18 0.74
N PRO A 112 16.55 -4.66 0.39
CA PRO A 112 15.57 -3.82 -0.27
C PRO A 112 15.59 -2.53 0.52
N GLY A 113 16.00 -1.42 -0.11
CA GLY A 113 15.96 -0.12 0.57
C GLY A 113 14.57 -0.08 1.18
N THR A 114 14.50 0.07 2.51
CA THR A 114 13.31 -0.23 3.31
C THR A 114 12.11 0.16 2.47
N PRO A 115 11.22 -0.79 2.07
CA PRO A 115 10.03 -0.42 1.32
C PRO A 115 9.49 0.84 1.98
N PRO A 116 9.20 1.93 1.23
CA PRO A 116 8.69 3.13 1.85
C PRO A 116 7.62 2.67 2.82
N THR A 117 7.80 2.95 4.12
CA THR A 117 6.88 2.47 5.15
C THR A 117 5.50 2.78 4.62
N PRO A 118 4.61 1.78 4.45
CA PRO A 118 3.28 2.02 3.92
C PRO A 118 2.73 3.22 4.68
N THR A 119 2.57 4.34 3.97
CA THR A 119 2.09 5.55 4.61
C THR A 119 0.61 5.33 4.77
N ASN A 120 0.12 5.44 6.00
CA ASN A 120 -1.30 5.39 6.28
C ASN A 120 -2.00 6.40 5.37
N LEU A 121 -2.93 5.92 4.54
CA LEU A 121 -3.77 6.75 3.70
C LEU A 121 -4.67 7.64 4.56
N PHE A 122 -5.05 7.13 5.74
CA PHE A 122 -5.71 7.86 6.81
C PHE A 122 -5.21 7.33 8.15
N SER A 123 -5.04 8.20 9.14
CA SER A 123 -4.79 7.80 10.52
C SER A 123 -5.31 8.88 11.45
N ASP A 124 -6.04 8.47 12.48
CA ASP A 124 -6.49 9.34 13.56
C ASP A 124 -6.58 8.56 14.88
N ASP A 125 -5.79 9.00 15.86
CA ASP A 125 -5.79 8.57 17.26
C ASP A 125 -6.70 9.46 18.13
N MET A 126 -7.51 10.31 17.49
CA MET A 126 -8.50 11.21 18.11
C MET A 126 -7.93 12.34 18.99
N GLU A 127 -6.62 12.41 19.18
CA GLU A 127 -5.96 13.40 20.04
C GLU A 127 -5.82 14.80 19.41
N SER A 128 -5.96 14.89 18.09
CA SER A 128 -5.72 16.12 17.33
C SER A 128 -6.99 16.92 17.03
N GLY A 129 -8.05 16.72 17.83
CA GLY A 129 -9.33 17.39 17.68
C GLY A 129 -10.20 16.82 16.55
N SER A 130 -11.32 17.49 16.25
CA SER A 130 -12.39 16.94 15.41
C SER A 130 -12.24 17.18 13.90
N ALA A 131 -11.16 17.81 13.43
CA ALA A 131 -11.06 18.31 12.05
C ALA A 131 -11.15 17.23 10.95
N LYS A 132 -10.92 15.96 11.29
CA LYS A 132 -11.02 14.82 10.36
C LYS A 132 -12.42 14.22 10.29
N TRP A 133 -13.37 14.70 11.09
CA TRP A 133 -14.69 14.12 11.25
C TRP A 133 -15.80 15.17 11.19
N THR A 134 -16.95 14.74 10.69
CA THR A 134 -18.21 15.48 10.74
C THR A 134 -19.22 14.62 11.47
N ALA A 135 -19.67 15.09 12.64
CA ALA A 135 -20.76 14.49 13.40
C ALA A 135 -22.10 15.09 12.96
N THR A 136 -23.07 14.24 12.64
CA THR A 136 -24.42 14.63 12.21
C THR A 136 -25.41 13.54 12.62
N HIS A 137 -26.71 13.82 12.57
CA HIS A 137 -27.77 12.83 12.76
C HIS A 137 -28.88 13.03 11.75
N ASP A 138 -29.67 11.98 11.49
CA ASP A 138 -30.98 12.11 10.87
C ASP A 138 -32.06 12.03 11.96
N ASN A 139 -33.01 12.95 11.87
CA ASN A 139 -33.96 13.22 12.95
C ASN A 139 -34.99 12.09 13.08
N ALA A 140 -34.72 11.12 13.97
CA ALA A 140 -35.61 10.01 14.24
C ALA A 140 -36.26 10.02 15.64
N GLY A 141 -36.00 11.01 16.51
CA GLY A 141 -36.68 11.09 17.83
C GLY A 141 -35.85 11.72 18.94
N ALA A 142 -34.52 11.61 18.87
CA ALA A 142 -33.57 12.31 19.73
C ALA A 142 -32.35 12.81 18.93
N ASN A 143 -32.04 14.10 19.04
CA ASN A 143 -30.87 14.69 18.39
C ASN A 143 -29.64 14.46 19.28
N ASN A 144 -28.86 13.42 18.97
CA ASN A 144 -27.61 13.15 19.66
C ASN A 144 -26.51 12.94 18.63
N ASP A 145 -25.64 13.93 18.51
CA ASP A 145 -24.46 13.80 17.66
C ASP A 145 -23.38 13.03 18.39
N TRP A 146 -22.53 12.34 17.63
CA TRP A 146 -21.26 11.86 18.15
C TRP A 146 -20.48 13.04 18.76
N ALA A 147 -19.82 12.81 19.89
CA ALA A 147 -19.01 13.80 20.59
C ALA A 147 -17.60 13.29 20.82
N LEU A 148 -16.60 14.13 20.55
CA LEU A 148 -15.22 13.86 20.94
C LEU A 148 -15.07 14.17 22.42
N GLY A 149 -14.65 13.20 23.22
CA GLY A 149 -14.52 13.35 24.66
C GLY A 149 -13.35 12.56 25.21
N THR A 150 -13.13 12.69 26.52
CA THR A 150 -12.01 12.04 27.21
C THR A 150 -12.40 10.81 28.03
N ALA A 151 -13.65 10.36 27.87
CA ALA A 151 -14.15 9.19 28.57
C ALA A 151 -13.77 7.94 27.79
N ASN A 152 -13.21 6.94 28.50
CA ASN A 152 -12.99 5.60 27.98
C ASN A 152 -12.25 5.56 26.63
N ALA A 153 -11.14 6.29 26.50
CA ALA A 153 -10.29 6.25 25.31
C ALA A 153 -9.52 4.91 25.22
N HIS A 154 -9.23 4.44 24.01
CA HIS A 154 -8.39 3.27 23.78
C HIS A 154 -6.91 3.66 23.81
N SER A 155 -6.56 4.76 23.12
CA SER A 155 -5.21 5.30 23.13
C SER A 155 -5.20 6.79 23.46
N ALA A 156 -4.11 7.19 24.14
CA ALA A 156 -3.99 8.42 24.91
C ALA A 156 -5.24 8.81 25.71
N THR A 157 -5.96 9.87 25.34
CA THR A 157 -6.95 10.52 26.20
C THR A 157 -8.30 10.80 25.56
N HIS A 158 -8.47 10.69 24.25
CA HIS A 158 -9.69 11.03 23.53
C HIS A 158 -10.26 9.84 22.76
N ALA A 159 -11.59 9.79 22.68
CA ALA A 159 -12.31 8.91 21.76
C ALA A 159 -13.59 9.61 21.31
N TRP A 160 -14.11 9.22 20.16
CA TRP A 160 -15.46 9.61 19.76
C TRP A 160 -16.48 8.72 20.44
N PHE A 161 -17.57 9.31 20.90
CA PHE A 161 -18.65 8.60 21.57
C PHE A 161 -20.01 8.99 20.96
N ALA A 162 -20.80 8.00 20.61
CA ALA A 162 -22.23 8.14 20.40
C ALA A 162 -22.97 7.47 21.54
N GLN A 163 -23.91 8.18 22.14
CA GLN A 163 -24.70 7.66 23.23
C GLN A 163 -25.83 6.79 22.70
N ASP A 164 -26.06 5.66 23.36
CA ASP A 164 -27.27 4.88 23.18
C ASP A 164 -28.43 5.56 23.92
N VAL A 165 -29.50 5.91 23.20
CA VAL A 165 -30.59 6.75 23.71
C VAL A 165 -31.90 5.98 23.69
N ALA A 166 -32.73 6.19 24.72
CA ALA A 166 -34.06 5.58 24.86
C ALA A 166 -35.11 6.24 23.92
N ALA A 167 -34.77 6.38 22.65
CA ALA A 167 -35.56 7.03 21.61
C ALA A 167 -34.97 6.68 20.25
N VAL A 168 -35.82 6.55 19.22
CA VAL A 168 -35.30 6.27 17.88
C VAL A 168 -34.31 7.38 17.48
N SER A 169 -33.09 6.99 17.09
CA SER A 169 -32.04 7.93 16.68
C SER A 169 -31.18 7.34 15.59
N ASP A 170 -30.56 8.21 14.78
CA ASP A 170 -29.68 7.82 13.68
C ASP A 170 -28.48 8.74 13.62
N GLN A 171 -27.38 8.32 14.24
CA GLN A 171 -26.22 9.17 14.55
C GLN A 171 -25.03 8.78 13.68
N TYR A 172 -24.40 9.76 13.04
CA TYR A 172 -23.31 9.56 12.09
C TYR A 172 -22.01 10.24 12.52
N LEU A 173 -20.91 9.52 12.42
CA LEU A 173 -19.54 10.06 12.47
C LEU A 173 -18.87 9.81 11.12
N THR A 174 -18.73 10.85 10.31
CA THR A 174 -18.30 10.73 8.91
C THR A 174 -16.91 11.32 8.71
N MET A 175 -16.03 10.64 7.98
CA MET A 175 -14.75 11.22 7.56
C MET A 175 -14.96 12.52 6.76
N ALA A 176 -14.26 13.59 7.15
CA ALA A 176 -14.35 14.89 6.49
C ALA A 176 -13.69 14.89 5.09
N ASN A 177 -12.60 14.15 4.94
CA ASN A 177 -11.83 14.06 3.70
C ASN A 177 -11.92 12.68 3.06
N THR A 178 -11.80 12.62 1.73
CA THR A 178 -11.71 11.36 1.00
C THR A 178 -10.29 10.79 1.05
N VAL A 179 -10.18 9.47 0.93
CA VAL A 179 -8.91 8.78 0.66
C VAL A 179 -9.06 7.85 -0.53
N THR A 180 -7.94 7.40 -1.10
CA THR A 180 -7.93 6.46 -2.22
C THR A 180 -7.20 5.18 -1.81
N PRO A 181 -7.93 4.12 -1.39
CA PRO A 181 -7.35 2.81 -1.11
C PRO A 181 -6.53 2.31 -2.30
N SER A 182 -5.48 1.55 -2.02
CA SER A 182 -4.63 0.95 -3.05
C SER A 182 -4.22 -0.47 -2.66
N GLY A 183 -4.15 -1.36 -3.65
CA GLY A 183 -3.71 -2.74 -3.43
C GLY A 183 -4.56 -3.47 -2.39
N THR A 184 -3.93 -3.90 -1.30
CA THR A 184 -4.53 -4.69 -0.22
C THR A 184 -5.02 -3.86 0.97
N SER A 185 -5.35 -2.58 0.74
CA SER A 185 -5.69 -1.65 1.81
C SER A 185 -6.73 -2.20 2.79
N VAL A 186 -6.49 -1.95 4.08
CA VAL A 186 -7.34 -2.35 5.20
C VAL A 186 -7.73 -1.12 5.99
N LEU A 187 -9.01 -1.01 6.35
CA LEU A 187 -9.47 -0.14 7.42
C LEU A 187 -9.36 -0.90 8.74
N THR A 188 -8.72 -0.30 9.73
CA THR A 188 -8.68 -0.78 11.12
C THR A 188 -9.20 0.31 12.03
N PHE A 189 -9.93 -0.09 13.08
CA PHE A 189 -10.36 0.81 14.14
C PHE A 189 -10.56 0.04 15.43
N TRP A 190 -10.36 0.71 16.55
CA TRP A 190 -10.67 0.20 17.87
C TRP A 190 -12.01 0.76 18.31
N HIS A 191 -12.86 -0.11 18.87
CA HIS A 191 -14.14 0.33 19.37
C HIS A 191 -14.61 -0.47 20.58
N HIS A 192 -15.42 0.18 21.41
CA HIS A 192 -16.09 -0.42 22.55
C HIS A 192 -17.55 -0.02 22.49
N TYR A 193 -18.44 -1.00 22.51
CA TYR A 193 -19.89 -0.78 22.47
C TYR A 193 -20.58 -1.56 23.59
N ASN A 194 -21.61 -0.92 24.15
CA ASN A 194 -22.60 -1.51 25.03
C ASN A 194 -23.95 -0.89 24.62
N LEU A 195 -24.74 -1.67 23.88
CA LEU A 195 -26.00 -1.27 23.23
C LEU A 195 -27.14 -2.20 23.69
N GLU A 196 -28.39 -1.86 23.40
CA GLU A 196 -29.50 -2.81 23.56
C GLU A 196 -29.30 -4.04 22.65
N ASP A 197 -29.10 -5.21 23.27
CA ASP A 197 -28.73 -6.44 22.57
C ASP A 197 -29.83 -6.94 21.62
N GLY A 198 -29.53 -6.85 20.32
CA GLY A 198 -30.41 -7.29 19.23
C GLY A 198 -31.42 -6.24 18.75
N PHE A 199 -31.39 -5.01 19.26
CA PHE A 199 -32.33 -3.95 18.91
C PHE A 199 -31.62 -2.69 18.40
N ASP A 200 -30.62 -2.25 19.16
CA ASP A 200 -29.75 -1.14 18.80
C ASP A 200 -28.48 -1.65 18.13
N GLY A 201 -27.97 -0.88 17.17
CA GLY A 201 -26.84 -1.35 16.40
C GLY A 201 -25.93 -0.29 15.81
N GLY A 202 -24.65 -0.61 15.83
CA GLY A 202 -23.59 0.11 15.15
C GLY A 202 -23.24 -0.53 13.81
N VAL A 203 -23.21 0.27 12.74
CA VAL A 203 -22.77 -0.15 11.40
C VAL A 203 -21.67 0.75 10.85
N VAL A 204 -20.83 0.17 9.99
CA VAL A 204 -19.76 0.89 9.28
C VAL A 204 -20.11 0.92 7.81
N GLU A 205 -20.03 2.10 7.20
CA GLU A 205 -20.46 2.32 5.83
C GLU A 205 -19.41 3.06 5.01
N ILE A 206 -19.42 2.83 3.70
CA ILE A 206 -18.51 3.43 2.72
C ILE A 206 -19.29 4.21 1.67
N SER A 207 -18.83 5.41 1.35
CA SER A 207 -19.26 6.19 0.19
C SER A 207 -18.14 6.15 -0.85
N VAL A 208 -18.45 5.65 -2.05
CA VAL A 208 -17.49 5.50 -3.15
C VAL A 208 -17.75 6.59 -4.20
N ASN A 209 -16.72 7.34 -4.57
CA ASN A 209 -16.76 8.43 -5.54
C ASN A 209 -17.87 9.46 -5.27
N GLY A 210 -18.14 9.75 -3.99
CA GLY A 210 -19.19 10.68 -3.56
C GLY A 210 -20.62 10.15 -3.72
N GLY A 211 -20.81 8.86 -4.02
CA GLY A 211 -22.12 8.21 -4.11
C GLY A 211 -22.77 7.94 -2.75
N GLY A 212 -23.87 7.20 -2.78
CA GLY A 212 -24.59 6.74 -1.57
C GLY A 212 -23.74 5.85 -0.67
N TRP A 213 -24.21 5.67 0.56
CA TRP A 213 -23.55 4.85 1.59
C TRP A 213 -23.91 3.38 1.43
N THR A 214 -22.88 2.52 1.46
CA THR A 214 -23.02 1.06 1.41
C THR A 214 -22.46 0.44 2.69
N ASP A 215 -23.11 -0.58 3.24
CA ASP A 215 -22.63 -1.33 4.41
C ASP A 215 -21.32 -2.09 4.11
N LEU A 216 -20.39 -2.09 5.08
CA LEU A 216 -19.08 -2.75 4.99
C LEU A 216 -19.00 -4.11 5.74
N GLY A 217 -20.11 -4.60 6.31
CA GLY A 217 -20.14 -5.81 7.13
C GLY A 217 -19.61 -7.05 6.41
N ALA A 218 -19.90 -7.20 5.11
CA ALA A 218 -19.41 -8.32 4.30
C ALA A 218 -17.89 -8.27 4.05
N GLN A 219 -17.26 -7.12 4.27
CA GLN A 219 -15.84 -6.87 4.08
C GLN A 219 -15.06 -6.96 5.40
N MET A 220 -15.74 -7.13 6.54
CA MET A 220 -15.10 -7.30 7.84
C MET A 220 -14.40 -8.67 7.91
N THR A 221 -13.11 -8.66 8.22
CA THR A 221 -12.26 -9.86 8.29
C THR A 221 -11.84 -10.21 9.72
N GLN A 222 -12.08 -9.31 10.68
CA GLN A 222 -11.79 -9.50 12.11
C GLN A 222 -12.82 -8.72 12.92
N SER A 223 -13.35 -9.33 13.99
CA SER A 223 -14.31 -8.71 14.92
C SER A 223 -15.43 -7.97 14.19
N GLY A 224 -16.07 -8.64 13.22
CA GLY A 224 -17.17 -8.06 12.46
C GLY A 224 -18.48 -8.03 13.27
N TYR A 225 -19.57 -7.66 12.61
CA TYR A 225 -20.90 -7.65 13.23
C TYR A 225 -21.22 -8.96 13.96
N ASN A 226 -21.66 -8.83 15.20
CA ASN A 226 -21.90 -9.94 16.12
C ASN A 226 -23.39 -10.31 16.24
N GLY A 227 -24.31 -9.50 15.72
CA GLY A 227 -25.74 -9.76 15.80
C GLY A 227 -26.56 -9.26 14.60
N GLY A 228 -27.81 -9.67 14.57
CA GLY A 228 -28.80 -9.32 13.57
C GLY A 228 -29.42 -10.50 12.82
N PRO A 229 -30.32 -10.24 11.84
CA PRO A 229 -30.74 -8.91 11.39
C PRO A 229 -31.51 -8.12 12.46
N MET A 230 -31.28 -6.82 12.55
CA MET A 230 -32.02 -5.92 13.44
C MET A 230 -33.52 -5.99 13.12
N PRO A 231 -34.41 -6.06 14.14
CA PRO A 231 -35.84 -6.14 13.91
C PRO A 231 -36.38 -4.90 13.19
N THR A 232 -37.46 -5.07 12.42
CA THR A 232 -38.12 -3.98 11.69
C THR A 232 -39.34 -3.42 12.42
N ASN A 233 -39.79 -4.06 13.49
CA ASN A 233 -41.00 -3.73 14.23
C ASN A 233 -40.78 -2.80 15.44
N TYR A 234 -39.52 -2.36 15.67
CA TYR A 234 -39.14 -1.41 16.72
C TYR A 234 -38.56 -0.11 16.15
N ASN A 235 -38.81 0.20 14.88
CA ASN A 235 -38.42 1.47 14.24
C ASN A 235 -36.91 1.78 14.17
N SER A 236 -36.02 0.84 14.51
CA SER A 236 -34.57 1.01 14.32
C SER A 236 -34.23 1.42 12.87
N PRO A 237 -33.51 2.52 12.63
CA PRO A 237 -33.16 3.02 11.30
C PRO A 237 -32.30 2.08 10.44
N ILE A 238 -31.80 0.99 11.02
CA ILE A 238 -30.99 -0.04 10.37
C ILE A 238 -31.69 -1.41 10.33
N GLY A 239 -33.03 -1.44 10.46
CA GLY A 239 -33.82 -2.68 10.37
C GLY A 239 -33.42 -3.56 9.18
N ASN A 240 -33.43 -4.88 9.40
CA ASN A 240 -33.01 -5.92 8.46
C ASN A 240 -31.50 -5.94 8.12
N ARG A 241 -30.64 -5.35 8.95
CA ARG A 241 -29.17 -5.40 8.79
C ARG A 241 -28.52 -6.14 9.94
N ASN A 242 -27.39 -6.80 9.67
CA ASN A 242 -26.48 -7.21 10.74
C ASN A 242 -25.74 -5.97 11.25
N ALA A 243 -25.38 -5.97 12.53
CA ALA A 243 -24.73 -4.85 13.20
C ALA A 243 -23.85 -5.30 14.37
N PHE A 244 -23.05 -4.38 14.89
CA PHE A 244 -22.54 -4.47 16.25
C PHE A 244 -23.67 -4.21 17.23
N THR A 245 -23.91 -5.11 18.18
CA THR A 245 -25.02 -4.99 19.16
C THR A 245 -24.65 -5.66 20.49
N GLY A 246 -25.37 -5.35 21.56
CA GLY A 246 -25.06 -5.86 22.90
C GLY A 246 -23.78 -5.27 23.48
N ASP A 247 -23.06 -6.04 24.30
CA ASP A 247 -21.83 -5.59 24.98
C ASP A 247 -20.59 -6.31 24.45
N SER A 248 -19.63 -5.53 23.95
CA SER A 248 -18.31 -5.98 23.49
C SER A 248 -17.37 -6.44 24.62
N GLY A 249 -17.64 -6.06 25.88
CA GLY A 249 -16.84 -6.40 27.05
C GLY A 249 -15.53 -5.62 27.18
N GLY A 250 -15.34 -4.59 26.35
CA GLY A 250 -14.13 -3.77 26.26
C GLY A 250 -13.77 -3.42 24.83
N TYR A 251 -12.64 -2.76 24.63
CA TYR A 251 -12.16 -2.42 23.30
C TYR A 251 -11.81 -3.66 22.47
N VAL A 252 -12.35 -3.73 21.26
CA VAL A 252 -12.02 -4.73 20.25
C VAL A 252 -11.53 -4.03 18.98
N GLU A 253 -10.62 -4.68 18.26
CA GLU A 253 -10.15 -4.21 16.96
C GLU A 253 -10.95 -4.88 15.84
N THR A 254 -11.55 -4.07 14.97
CA THR A 254 -12.18 -4.53 13.72
C THR A 254 -11.28 -4.23 12.54
N LYS A 255 -11.19 -5.19 11.61
CA LYS A 255 -10.50 -5.03 10.33
C LYS A 255 -11.47 -5.20 9.17
N VAL A 256 -11.37 -4.32 8.19
CA VAL A 256 -12.22 -4.32 6.99
C VAL A 256 -11.33 -4.31 5.74
N ASN A 257 -11.51 -5.31 4.88
CA ASN A 257 -10.79 -5.41 3.62
C ASN A 257 -11.34 -4.40 2.61
N LEU A 258 -10.52 -3.42 2.21
CA LEU A 258 -10.90 -2.39 1.24
C LEU A 258 -10.34 -2.63 -0.17
N SER A 259 -9.73 -3.79 -0.45
CA SER A 259 -9.11 -4.08 -1.75
C SER A 259 -10.07 -3.94 -2.95
N SER A 260 -11.36 -4.26 -2.77
CA SER A 260 -12.39 -4.07 -3.81
C SER A 260 -12.65 -2.61 -4.18
N PHE A 261 -12.18 -1.65 -3.38
CA PHE A 261 -12.33 -0.21 -3.59
C PHE A 261 -11.03 0.46 -4.06
N SER A 262 -9.99 -0.34 -4.37
CA SER A 262 -8.71 0.17 -4.83
C SER A 262 -8.85 1.11 -6.03
N GLY A 263 -8.23 2.29 -5.95
CA GLY A 263 -8.25 3.32 -7.00
C GLY A 263 -9.49 4.20 -7.03
N SER A 264 -10.51 3.93 -6.22
CA SER A 264 -11.67 4.82 -6.04
C SER A 264 -11.46 5.76 -4.86
N THR A 265 -12.05 6.96 -4.92
CA THR A 265 -12.11 7.84 -3.75
C THR A 265 -13.18 7.35 -2.80
N VAL A 266 -12.87 7.26 -1.51
CA VAL A 266 -13.80 6.75 -0.50
C VAL A 266 -13.86 7.65 0.72
N ARG A 267 -15.00 7.63 1.40
CA ARG A 267 -15.16 8.06 2.81
C ARG A 267 -15.76 6.93 3.60
N ILE A 268 -15.37 6.83 4.87
CA ILE A 268 -15.96 5.92 5.85
C ILE A 268 -16.86 6.73 6.78
N ARG A 269 -17.96 6.13 7.23
CA ARG A 269 -18.71 6.62 8.38
C ARG A 269 -19.04 5.50 9.36
N PHE A 270 -19.10 5.85 10.62
CA PHE A 270 -19.70 5.04 11.69
C PHE A 270 -21.12 5.54 11.93
N ARG A 271 -22.06 4.62 12.08
CA ARG A 271 -23.48 4.93 12.24
C ARG A 271 -24.06 4.15 13.41
N LEU A 272 -24.48 4.85 14.46
CA LEU A 272 -25.25 4.26 15.56
C LEU A 272 -26.73 4.51 15.30
N ALA A 273 -27.53 3.46 15.35
CA ALA A 273 -28.97 3.54 15.20
C ALA A 273 -29.63 2.88 16.42
N THR A 274 -30.57 3.61 17.03
CA THR A 274 -31.27 3.18 18.25
C THR A 274 -32.77 3.10 18.02
N ASP A 275 -33.46 2.30 18.82
CA ASP A 275 -34.91 2.18 18.90
C ASP A 275 -35.51 3.02 20.05
N ASP A 276 -36.81 2.90 20.34
CA ASP A 276 -37.49 3.66 21.39
C ASP A 276 -37.54 2.96 22.77
N SER A 277 -36.64 2.01 22.99
CA SER A 277 -36.69 1.07 24.10
C SER A 277 -35.52 1.27 25.11
N THR A 278 -34.99 0.23 25.75
CA THR A 278 -34.07 0.33 26.89
C THR A 278 -32.62 0.44 26.42
N PRO A 279 -31.98 1.62 26.56
CA PRO A 279 -30.65 1.81 26.01
C PRO A 279 -29.58 1.11 26.86
N GLY A 280 -28.50 0.72 26.20
CA GLY A 280 -27.20 0.49 26.81
C GLY A 280 -26.47 1.78 27.16
N ASN A 281 -25.14 1.77 27.09
CA ASN A 281 -24.32 2.96 27.29
C ASN A 281 -24.10 3.76 25.99
N GLY A 282 -23.75 3.10 24.90
CA GLY A 282 -23.32 3.73 23.66
C GLY A 282 -22.12 3.05 23.00
N TRP A 283 -21.51 3.78 22.09
CA TRP A 283 -20.46 3.29 21.20
C TRP A 283 -19.29 4.27 21.14
N TYR A 284 -18.11 3.80 21.53
CA TYR A 284 -16.83 4.50 21.41
C TYR A 284 -16.06 4.05 20.17
N ILE A 285 -15.43 4.99 19.47
CA ILE A 285 -14.52 4.77 18.32
C ILE A 285 -13.19 5.47 18.59
N ASP A 286 -12.09 4.77 18.34
CA ASP A 286 -10.73 5.26 18.49
C ASP A 286 -9.77 4.58 17.50
N ASP A 287 -8.55 5.12 17.36
CA ASP A 287 -7.44 4.55 16.58
C ASP A 287 -7.83 4.09 15.16
N VAL A 288 -8.40 5.00 14.38
CA VAL A 288 -8.86 4.70 13.02
C VAL A 288 -7.72 4.86 12.04
N THR A 289 -7.41 3.80 11.28
CA THR A 289 -6.36 3.79 10.26
C THR A 289 -6.85 3.16 8.97
N ILE A 290 -6.40 3.69 7.83
CA ILE A 290 -6.50 3.05 6.52
C ILE A 290 -5.09 2.94 5.97
N SER A 291 -4.60 1.72 5.74
CA SER A 291 -3.24 1.47 5.26
C SER A 291 -3.20 0.35 4.21
N PRO A 292 -2.26 0.39 3.23
CA PRO A 292 -2.09 -0.64 2.19
C PRO A 292 -1.80 -2.07 2.67
#